data_AF-A0A5C7HLA5-F1
#
_entry.id   AF-A0A5C7HLA5-F1
#
_cell.length_a   1.000
_cell.length_b   1.000
_cell.length_c   1.000
_cell.angle_alpha   90.00
_cell.angle_beta   90.00
_cell.angle_gamma   90.00
#
_symmetry.space_group_name_H-M   'P 1'
#
loop_
_entity.id
_entity.type
_entity.pdbx_description
1 polymer ?
#
loop_
_entity_poly.entity_id
_entity_poly.type
_entity_poly.pdbx_seq_one_letter_code
_entity_poly.pdbx_strand_id
1 'polypeptide(L)'
;MHDIQFKYLRRHLYVLDIVVNRQIVHELIYKSDGTCLDQLRINMLAFTKLCTMLENRGGLRASRYLQIDEQVVMFLHILACHVKNRVIKFKFMRSGETVSKYFHNVLYSVIRLHEELLKRPEPVPENSTDERWKWFKNCLRALDGTHVKVKVPISEKPKYRNRKGDISTNVLRVCSQYMQFIYVLPGWEGSAADGRVLRDAICRTNGLRVPHGMI
;
A
#
# COMPACT_ATOMS: atom_id res chain seq x y z
N MET A 1 30.03 28.13 -25.02
CA MET A 1 29.37 29.06 -24.07
C MET A 1 27.89 28.75 -23.82
N HIS A 2 27.08 28.45 -24.85
CA HIS A 2 25.65 28.08 -24.68
C HIS A 2 25.40 26.86 -23.77
N ASP A 3 26.26 25.85 -23.84
CA ASP A 3 26.08 24.57 -23.12
C ASP A 3 26.33 24.68 -21.61
N ILE A 4 27.18 25.63 -21.20
CA ILE A 4 27.48 25.91 -19.78
C ILE A 4 26.33 26.71 -19.16
N GLN A 5 25.80 27.71 -19.86
CA GLN A 5 24.61 28.43 -19.43
C GLN A 5 23.38 27.52 -19.33
N PHE A 6 23.18 26.60 -20.29
CA PHE A 6 22.09 25.63 -20.23
C PHE A 6 22.19 24.69 -19.03
N LYS A 7 23.41 24.21 -18.72
CA LYS A 7 23.65 23.40 -17.51
C LYS A 7 23.44 24.21 -16.22
N TYR A 8 23.83 25.48 -16.20
CA TYR A 8 23.61 26.39 -15.06
C TYR A 8 22.12 26.67 -14.83
N LEU A 9 21.38 27.03 -15.88
CA LEU A 9 19.93 27.20 -15.84
C LEU A 9 19.25 25.92 -15.38
N ARG A 10 19.59 24.76 -15.97
CA ARG A 10 19.03 23.47 -15.57
C ARG A 10 19.31 23.15 -14.10
N ARG A 11 20.50 23.47 -13.58
CA ARG A 11 20.86 23.29 -12.17
C ARG A 11 20.10 24.25 -11.25
N HIS A 12 19.90 25.50 -11.65
CA HIS A 12 19.13 26.48 -10.89
C HIS A 12 17.64 26.14 -10.84
N LEU A 13 17.05 25.78 -11.99
CA LEU A 13 15.69 25.23 -12.08
C LEU A 13 15.54 23.99 -11.19
N TYR A 14 16.53 23.10 -11.16
CA TYR A 14 16.50 21.92 -10.30
C TYR A 14 16.50 22.25 -8.80
N VAL A 15 17.21 23.30 -8.39
CA VAL A 15 17.20 23.77 -6.99
C VAL A 15 15.86 24.39 -6.63
N LEU A 16 15.26 25.17 -7.52
CA LEU A 16 13.89 25.69 -7.37
C LEU A 16 12.88 24.55 -7.25
N ASP A 17 13.00 23.50 -8.08
CA ASP A 17 12.14 22.32 -8.01
C ASP A 17 12.24 21.62 -6.66
N ILE A 18 13.45 21.52 -6.07
CA ILE A 18 13.64 20.97 -4.72
C ILE A 18 12.86 21.78 -3.70
N VAL A 19 12.99 23.11 -3.69
CA VAL A 19 12.34 23.98 -2.70
C VAL A 19 10.81 23.89 -2.83
N VAL A 20 10.28 23.96 -4.04
CA VAL A 20 8.83 23.84 -4.28
C VAL A 20 8.33 22.45 -3.86
N ASN A 21 9.07 21.39 -4.17
CA ASN A 21 8.69 20.03 -3.76
C ASN A 21 8.73 19.85 -2.24
N ARG A 22 9.67 20.49 -1.53
CA ARG A 22 9.66 20.52 -0.06
C ARG A 22 8.41 21.20 0.47
N GLN A 23 7.96 22.30 -0.15
CA GLN A 23 6.71 22.95 0.24
C GLN A 23 5.50 22.04 0.00
N ILE A 24 5.44 21.34 -1.14
CA ILE A 24 4.35 20.39 -1.44
C ILE A 24 4.30 19.27 -0.40
N VAL A 25 5.45 18.68 -0.08
CA VAL A 25 5.58 17.65 0.96
C VAL A 25 5.11 18.20 2.31
N HIS A 26 5.48 19.44 2.63
CA HIS A 26 5.03 20.12 3.85
C HIS A 26 3.52 20.34 3.90
N GLU A 27 2.93 20.82 2.82
CA GLU A 27 1.47 21.02 2.71
C GLU A 27 0.69 19.71 2.84
N LEU A 28 1.22 18.60 2.31
CA LEU A 28 0.55 17.30 2.33
C LEU A 28 0.67 16.57 3.67
N ILE A 29 1.79 16.71 4.38
CA ILE A 29 2.05 15.98 5.63
C ILE A 29 1.85 16.88 6.86
N TYR A 30 2.55 18.01 6.90
CA TYR A 30 2.79 18.77 8.14
C TYR A 30 1.80 19.92 8.35
N LYS A 31 0.96 20.24 7.36
CA LYS A 31 -0.08 21.26 7.50
C LYS A 31 -1.14 20.89 8.54
N SER A 32 -1.68 19.68 8.45
CA SER A 32 -2.64 19.14 9.42
C SER A 32 -2.80 17.63 9.23
N ASP A 33 -3.14 16.93 10.32
CA ASP A 33 -3.51 15.51 10.25
C ASP A 33 -4.72 15.27 9.35
N GLY A 34 -5.67 16.22 9.28
CA GLY A 34 -6.82 16.14 8.39
C GLY A 34 -6.42 16.09 6.91
N THR A 35 -5.48 16.96 6.50
CA THR A 35 -4.94 16.95 5.13
C THR A 35 -4.18 15.66 4.85
N CYS A 36 -3.37 15.19 5.80
CA CYS A 36 -2.62 13.94 5.66
C CYS A 36 -3.56 12.73 5.49
N LEU A 37 -4.62 12.65 6.29
CA LEU A 37 -5.63 11.59 6.19
C LEU A 37 -6.41 11.64 4.88
N ASP A 38 -6.81 12.84 4.44
CA ASP A 38 -7.57 13.00 3.20
C ASP A 38 -6.72 12.65 1.95
N GLN A 39 -5.47 13.12 1.92
CA GLN A 39 -4.61 13.01 0.74
C GLN A 39 -3.76 11.74 0.72
N LEU A 40 -3.43 11.16 1.87
CA LEU A 40 -2.49 10.03 2.02
C LEU A 40 -3.06 8.83 2.78
N ARG A 41 -4.28 8.93 3.35
CA ARG A 41 -4.95 7.88 4.15
C ARG A 41 -4.14 7.42 5.37
N ILE A 42 -3.25 8.27 5.86
CA ILE A 42 -2.42 8.03 7.04
C ILE A 42 -2.32 9.33 7.83
N ASN A 43 -2.16 9.26 9.15
CA ASN A 43 -1.87 10.45 9.96
C ASN A 43 -0.37 10.77 9.94
N MET A 44 0.00 11.98 10.37
CA MET A 44 1.38 12.46 10.35
C MET A 44 2.33 11.57 11.16
N LEU A 45 1.91 11.14 12.35
CA LEU A 45 2.75 10.29 13.22
C LEU A 45 3.04 8.93 12.57
N ALA A 46 2.03 8.31 11.97
CA ALA A 46 2.15 7.03 11.28
C ALA A 46 2.96 7.19 9.98
N PHE A 47 2.84 8.31 9.28
CA PHE A 47 3.67 8.62 8.12
C PHE A 47 5.16 8.69 8.49
N THR A 48 5.51 9.41 9.56
CA THR A 48 6.90 9.51 10.03
C THR A 48 7.44 8.14 10.42
N LYS A 49 6.65 7.35 11.19
CA LYS A 49 7.02 5.97 11.55
C LYS A 49 7.22 5.09 10.30
N LEU A 50 6.34 5.20 9.30
CA LEU A 50 6.46 4.46 8.06
C LEU A 50 7.75 4.82 7.31
N CYS A 51 8.10 6.10 7.21
CA CYS A 51 9.35 6.52 6.58
C CYS A 51 10.57 5.91 7.28
N THR A 52 10.60 5.97 8.62
CA THR A 52 11.67 5.36 9.43
C THR A 52 11.76 3.85 9.23
N MET A 53 10.63 3.14 9.20
CA MET A 53 10.61 1.70 8.94
C MET A 53 11.12 1.36 7.53
N LEU A 54 10.68 2.12 6.52
CA LEU A 54 11.09 1.92 5.13
C LEU A 54 12.59 2.17 4.95
N GLU A 55 13.15 3.17 5.61
CA GLU A 55 14.58 3.46 5.58
C GLU A 55 15.39 2.37 6.28
N ASN A 56 15.09 2.11 7.55
CA ASN A 56 15.94 1.27 8.40
C ASN A 56 15.82 -0.23 8.09
N ARG A 57 14.64 -0.67 7.62
CA ARG A 57 14.31 -2.09 7.49
C ARG A 57 13.84 -2.44 6.09
N GLY A 58 13.10 -1.54 5.44
CA GLY A 58 12.67 -1.71 4.05
C GLY A 58 13.80 -1.53 3.03
N GLY A 59 14.92 -0.90 3.43
CA GLY A 59 16.07 -0.63 2.57
C GLY A 59 15.85 0.54 1.58
N LEU A 60 14.82 1.36 1.81
CA LEU A 60 14.56 2.56 1.02
C LEU A 60 15.65 3.59 1.28
N ARG A 61 16.22 4.18 0.23
CA ARG A 61 17.30 5.17 0.36
C ARG A 61 16.92 6.50 -0.26
N ALA A 62 17.30 7.58 0.42
CA ALA A 62 17.34 8.89 -0.20
C ALA A 62 18.30 8.88 -1.40
N SER A 63 18.00 9.70 -2.40
CA SER A 63 18.94 10.01 -3.46
C SER A 63 19.31 11.49 -3.39
N ARG A 64 20.36 11.89 -4.12
CA ARG A 64 20.67 13.31 -4.35
C ARG A 64 19.52 14.12 -4.97
N TYR A 65 18.50 13.45 -5.50
CA TYR A 65 17.42 14.05 -6.26
C TYR A 65 16.08 14.04 -5.53
N LEU A 66 15.88 13.11 -4.59
CA LEU A 66 14.59 12.80 -4.00
C LEU A 66 14.79 12.24 -2.59
N GLN A 67 14.19 12.91 -1.61
CA GLN A 67 14.22 12.49 -0.20
C GLN A 67 13.22 11.35 0.05
N ILE A 68 13.37 10.65 1.19
CA ILE A 68 12.53 9.49 1.53
C ILE A 68 11.06 9.90 1.69
N ASP A 69 10.80 10.99 2.41
CA ASP A 69 9.45 11.50 2.60
C ASP A 69 8.78 11.86 1.26
N GLU A 70 9.48 12.53 0.34
CA GLU A 70 8.98 12.84 -1.00
C GLU A 70 8.65 11.57 -1.81
N GLN A 71 9.51 10.54 -1.74
CA GLN A 71 9.24 9.22 -2.35
C GLN A 71 7.95 8.60 -1.80
N VAL A 72 7.81 8.56 -0.48
CA VAL A 72 6.68 7.93 0.21
C VAL A 72 5.39 8.72 0.01
N VAL A 73 5.42 10.06 0.02
CA VAL A 73 4.26 10.90 -0.28
C VAL A 73 3.76 10.64 -1.69
N MET A 74 4.63 10.65 -2.71
CA MET A 74 4.20 10.38 -4.08
C MET A 74 3.54 9.00 -4.19
N PHE A 75 4.13 7.98 -3.55
CA PHE A 75 3.58 6.63 -3.52
C PHE A 75 2.20 6.57 -2.86
N LEU A 76 2.07 7.12 -1.64
CA LEU A 76 0.81 7.10 -0.90
C LEU A 76 -0.28 7.93 -1.58
N HIS A 77 0.05 9.08 -2.15
CA HIS A 77 -0.91 9.93 -2.86
C HIS A 77 -1.52 9.21 -4.07
N ILE A 78 -0.71 8.42 -4.80
CA ILE A 78 -1.19 7.57 -5.90
C ILE A 78 -2.19 6.54 -5.40
N LEU A 79 -1.89 5.86 -4.30
CA LEU A 79 -2.74 4.79 -3.76
C LEU A 79 -4.02 5.34 -3.10
N ALA A 80 -3.88 6.40 -2.29
CA ALA A 80 -4.94 7.01 -1.51
C ALA A 80 -6.03 7.66 -2.37
N CYS A 81 -5.62 8.34 -3.43
CA CYS A 81 -6.50 9.14 -4.28
C CYS A 81 -6.68 8.54 -5.69
N HIS A 82 -6.10 7.37 -5.97
CA HIS A 82 -6.11 6.73 -7.29
C HIS A 82 -5.63 7.65 -8.43
N VAL A 83 -4.68 8.55 -8.15
CA VAL A 83 -4.21 9.50 -9.15
C VAL A 83 -3.25 8.87 -10.14
N LYS A 84 -3.31 9.34 -11.40
CA LYS A 84 -2.47 8.83 -12.49
C LYS A 84 -1.07 9.43 -12.40
N ASN A 85 -0.06 8.70 -12.89
CA ASN A 85 1.34 9.16 -12.96
C ASN A 85 1.46 10.60 -13.54
N ARG A 86 0.71 10.92 -14.60
CA ARG A 86 0.68 12.28 -15.20
C ARG A 86 0.35 13.41 -14.21
N VAL A 87 -0.51 13.14 -13.22
CA VAL A 87 -0.92 14.12 -12.20
C VAL A 87 0.21 14.34 -11.20
N ILE A 88 0.85 13.26 -10.75
CA ILE A 88 1.99 13.33 -9.82
C ILE A 88 3.20 13.98 -10.50
N LYS A 89 3.48 13.63 -11.76
CA LYS A 89 4.53 14.28 -12.56
C LYS A 89 4.37 15.80 -12.55
N PHE A 90 3.15 16.28 -12.82
CA PHE A 90 2.88 17.71 -12.83
C PHE A 90 2.99 18.31 -11.42
N LYS A 91 2.36 17.67 -10.42
CA LYS A 91 2.33 18.16 -9.04
C LYS A 91 3.72 18.28 -8.41
N PHE A 92 4.59 17.29 -8.59
CA PHE A 92 5.94 17.25 -8.00
C PHE A 92 7.04 17.68 -8.97
N MET A 93 6.67 18.20 -10.17
CA MET A 93 7.63 18.61 -11.21
C MET A 93 8.69 17.53 -11.51
N ARG A 94 8.29 16.26 -11.47
CA ARG A 94 9.17 15.10 -11.72
C ARG A 94 8.85 14.46 -13.06
N SER A 95 9.86 13.89 -13.74
CA SER A 95 9.58 13.09 -14.93
C SER A 95 8.67 11.90 -14.60
N GLY A 96 7.86 11.45 -15.56
CA GLY A 96 6.99 10.28 -15.34
C GLY A 96 7.79 9.01 -15.05
N GLU A 97 9.00 8.93 -15.61
CA GLU A 97 10.00 7.90 -15.29
C GLU A 97 10.42 7.96 -13.83
N THR A 98 10.73 9.15 -13.31
CA THR A 98 11.08 9.36 -11.89
C THR A 98 9.94 8.90 -10.98
N VAL A 99 8.71 9.33 -11.27
CA VAL A 99 7.52 8.90 -10.50
C VAL A 99 7.38 7.38 -10.52
N SER A 100 7.50 6.76 -11.69
CA SER A 100 7.40 5.29 -11.83
C SER A 100 8.50 4.57 -11.06
N LYS A 101 9.76 5.00 -11.21
CA LYS A 101 10.92 4.42 -10.53
C LYS A 101 10.73 4.43 -9.01
N TYR A 102 10.41 5.59 -8.44
CA TYR A 102 10.28 5.72 -7.00
C TYR A 102 9.00 5.09 -6.45
N PHE A 103 7.91 5.04 -7.22
CA PHE A 103 6.74 4.25 -6.87
C PHE A 103 7.11 2.77 -6.65
N HIS A 104 7.87 2.18 -7.58
CA HIS A 104 8.29 0.78 -7.44
C HIS A 104 9.32 0.58 -6.33
N ASN A 105 10.27 1.52 -6.13
CA ASN A 105 11.20 1.44 -5.01
C ASN A 105 10.49 1.40 -3.65
N VAL A 106 9.50 2.28 -3.46
CA VAL A 106 8.70 2.29 -2.23
C VAL A 106 7.85 1.02 -2.13
N LEU A 107 7.22 0.56 -3.22
CA LEU A 107 6.46 -0.69 -3.25
C LEU A 107 7.31 -1.89 -2.80
N TYR A 108 8.49 -2.07 -3.36
CA TYR A 108 9.39 -3.17 -2.99
C TYR A 108 9.85 -3.06 -1.54
N SER A 109 10.09 -1.84 -1.05
CA SER A 109 10.45 -1.61 0.35
C SER A 109 9.30 -1.96 1.28
N VAL A 110 8.06 -1.62 0.94
CA VAL A 110 6.85 -2.00 1.69
C VAL A 110 6.67 -3.52 1.72
N ILE A 111 6.87 -4.22 0.59
CA ILE A 111 6.77 -5.68 0.51
C ILE A 111 7.83 -6.35 1.41
N ARG A 112 9.04 -5.79 1.49
CA ARG A 112 10.09 -6.30 2.41
C ARG A 112 9.69 -6.20 3.87
N LEU A 113 8.89 -5.20 4.24
CA LEU A 113 8.37 -5.02 5.61
C LEU A 113 7.19 -5.94 5.96
N HIS A 114 6.78 -6.87 5.10
CA HIS A 114 5.57 -7.67 5.32
C HIS A 114 5.56 -8.41 6.66
N GLU A 115 6.70 -8.91 7.15
CA GLU A 115 6.78 -9.61 8.46
C GLU A 115 6.50 -8.69 9.66
N GLU A 116 6.69 -7.38 9.51
CA GLU A 116 6.43 -6.40 10.56
C GLU A 116 5.03 -5.81 10.47
N LEU A 117 4.56 -5.62 9.23
CA LEU A 117 3.25 -5.07 8.93
C LEU A 117 2.14 -6.09 9.15
N LEU A 118 2.40 -7.37 8.88
CA LEU A 118 1.48 -8.47 9.17
C LEU A 118 1.66 -8.95 10.61
N LYS A 119 0.59 -8.95 11.37
CA LYS A 119 0.58 -9.41 12.76
C LYS A 119 0.53 -10.92 12.85
N ARG A 120 1.07 -11.44 13.94
CA ARG A 120 0.92 -12.86 14.27
C ARG A 120 -0.54 -13.15 14.66
N PRO A 121 -1.09 -14.30 14.24
CA PRO A 121 -2.40 -14.73 14.71
C PRO A 121 -2.33 -15.11 16.20
N GLU A 122 -3.32 -14.66 16.96
CA GLU A 122 -3.50 -14.81 18.42
C GLU A 122 -5.01 -15.00 18.70
N PRO A 123 -5.51 -16.23 18.86
CA PRO A 123 -6.95 -16.50 18.93
C PRO A 123 -7.66 -15.68 20.00
N VAL A 124 -8.96 -15.42 19.80
CA VAL A 124 -9.77 -14.76 20.83
C VAL A 124 -9.74 -15.61 22.11
N PRO A 125 -9.32 -15.04 23.26
CA PRO A 125 -9.25 -15.80 24.51
C PRO A 125 -10.61 -16.34 24.95
N GLU A 126 -10.64 -17.53 25.55
CA GLU A 126 -11.89 -18.15 26.05
C GLU A 126 -12.59 -17.31 27.12
N ASN A 127 -11.80 -16.53 27.88
CA ASN A 127 -12.23 -15.61 28.92
C ASN A 127 -12.38 -14.17 28.41
N SER A 128 -12.46 -13.94 27.09
CA SER A 128 -12.66 -12.61 26.54
C SER A 128 -13.95 -11.98 27.09
N THR A 129 -13.81 -10.82 27.73
CA THR A 129 -14.91 -10.01 28.26
C THR A 129 -15.42 -8.98 27.24
N ASP A 130 -14.73 -8.82 26.11
CA ASP A 130 -15.11 -7.91 25.04
C ASP A 130 -16.47 -8.30 24.46
N GLU A 131 -17.45 -7.39 24.51
CA GLU A 131 -18.82 -7.70 24.09
C GLU A 131 -18.96 -8.08 22.62
N ARG A 132 -18.06 -7.57 21.77
CA ARG A 132 -18.03 -7.86 20.34
C ARG A 132 -17.44 -9.24 20.06
N TRP A 133 -16.42 -9.65 20.83
CA TRP A 133 -15.64 -10.86 20.55
C TRP A 133 -15.92 -12.05 21.49
N LYS A 134 -16.57 -11.86 22.63
CA LYS A 134 -16.85 -12.92 23.63
C LYS A 134 -17.61 -14.14 23.10
N TRP A 135 -18.33 -13.97 21.99
CA TRP A 135 -19.09 -15.03 21.31
C TRP A 135 -18.24 -15.84 20.32
N PHE A 136 -17.09 -15.31 19.92
CA PHE A 136 -16.17 -15.89 18.94
C PHE A 136 -14.96 -16.51 19.64
N LYS A 137 -15.20 -17.26 20.73
CA LYS A 137 -14.13 -17.92 21.51
C LYS A 137 -13.33 -18.86 20.62
N ASN A 138 -12.01 -18.83 20.75
CA ASN A 138 -11.09 -19.60 19.93
C ASN A 138 -11.18 -19.28 18.42
N CYS A 139 -12.07 -18.38 17.97
CA CYS A 139 -12.01 -17.92 16.61
C CYS A 139 -10.66 -17.24 16.42
N LEU A 140 -10.01 -17.63 15.33
CA LEU A 140 -8.87 -16.90 14.88
C LEU A 140 -9.33 -15.50 14.51
N ARG A 141 -10.06 -15.29 13.43
CA ARG A 141 -10.05 -13.96 12.79
C ARG A 141 -11.27 -13.67 11.93
N ALA A 142 -11.42 -12.41 11.54
CA ALA A 142 -12.31 -12.03 10.46
C ALA A 142 -11.59 -12.19 9.12
N LEU A 143 -12.26 -12.83 8.16
CA LEU A 143 -11.76 -13.07 6.81
C LEU A 143 -12.77 -12.54 5.80
N ASP A 144 -12.30 -11.84 4.79
CA ASP A 144 -13.14 -11.32 3.72
C ASP A 144 -12.38 -11.24 2.38
N GLY A 145 -13.12 -11.40 1.29
CA GLY A 145 -12.64 -11.25 -0.08
C GLY A 145 -12.91 -9.84 -0.60
N THR A 146 -11.86 -9.09 -0.93
CA THR A 146 -11.99 -7.74 -1.51
C THR A 146 -11.65 -7.76 -3.00
N HIS A 147 -12.56 -7.27 -3.83
CA HIS A 147 -12.32 -7.14 -5.27
C HIS A 147 -11.63 -5.81 -5.62
N VAL A 148 -10.47 -5.89 -6.27
CA VAL A 148 -9.73 -4.73 -6.80
C VAL A 148 -9.86 -4.72 -8.32
N LYS A 149 -10.30 -3.60 -8.90
CA LYS A 149 -10.45 -3.47 -10.36
C LYS A 149 -9.09 -3.60 -11.06
N VAL A 150 -9.05 -4.38 -12.13
CA VAL A 150 -7.83 -4.63 -12.91
C VAL A 150 -8.08 -4.49 -14.41
N LYS A 151 -6.99 -4.29 -15.16
CA LYS A 151 -7.00 -4.37 -16.62
C LYS A 151 -6.29 -5.64 -17.04
N VAL A 152 -6.98 -6.48 -17.80
CA VAL A 152 -6.47 -7.73 -18.35
C VAL A 152 -6.76 -7.78 -19.86
N PRO A 153 -6.01 -8.59 -20.64
CA PRO A 153 -6.31 -8.85 -22.05
C PRO A 153 -7.76 -9.31 -22.25
N ILE A 154 -8.31 -9.04 -23.44
CA ILE A 154 -9.73 -9.33 -23.74
C ILE A 154 -10.04 -10.83 -23.54
N SER A 155 -9.13 -11.71 -23.94
CA SER A 155 -9.24 -13.17 -23.78
C SER A 155 -9.36 -13.61 -22.31
N GLU A 156 -8.78 -12.85 -21.37
CA GLU A 156 -8.76 -13.17 -19.94
C GLU A 156 -9.94 -12.53 -19.18
N LYS A 157 -10.60 -11.50 -19.74
CA LYS A 157 -11.73 -10.81 -19.08
C LYS A 157 -12.80 -11.74 -18.51
N PRO A 158 -13.22 -12.84 -19.19
CA PRO A 158 -14.22 -13.74 -18.62
C PRO A 158 -13.82 -14.30 -17.25
N LYS A 159 -12.54 -14.63 -17.05
CA LYS A 159 -12.04 -15.17 -15.77
C LYS A 159 -12.06 -14.11 -14.66
N TYR A 160 -11.74 -12.86 -14.99
CA TYR A 160 -11.67 -11.77 -14.00
C TYR A 160 -13.01 -11.07 -13.75
N ARG A 161 -14.10 -11.50 -14.40
CA ARG A 161 -15.42 -10.91 -14.22
C ARG A 161 -16.04 -11.36 -12.89
N ASN A 162 -16.30 -10.42 -11.99
CA ASN A 162 -16.99 -10.70 -10.74
C ASN A 162 -18.52 -10.76 -10.90
N ARG A 163 -19.23 -11.08 -9.81
CA ARG A 163 -20.70 -11.16 -9.78
C ARG A 163 -21.41 -9.85 -10.16
N LYS A 164 -20.75 -8.70 -9.97
CA LYS A 164 -21.26 -7.36 -10.35
C LYS A 164 -20.93 -7.00 -11.81
N GLY A 165 -20.27 -7.90 -12.54
CA GLY A 165 -19.85 -7.69 -13.93
C GLY A 165 -18.57 -6.87 -14.10
N ASP A 166 -17.94 -6.43 -13.01
CA ASP A 166 -16.68 -5.70 -13.03
C ASP A 166 -15.49 -6.66 -13.27
N ILE A 167 -14.48 -6.20 -14.01
CA ILE A 167 -13.21 -6.90 -14.17
C ILE A 167 -12.32 -6.60 -12.97
N SER A 168 -12.07 -7.61 -12.13
CA SER A 168 -11.38 -7.47 -10.85
C SER A 168 -10.54 -8.69 -10.49
N THR A 169 -9.55 -8.50 -9.62
CA THR A 169 -8.89 -9.60 -8.89
C THR A 169 -9.45 -9.66 -7.48
N ASN A 170 -9.69 -10.86 -6.97
CA ASN A 170 -10.06 -11.07 -5.57
C ASN A 170 -8.78 -11.09 -4.71
N VAL A 171 -8.81 -10.32 -3.62
CA VAL A 171 -7.77 -10.27 -2.61
C VAL A 171 -8.39 -10.74 -1.30
N LEU A 172 -8.03 -11.95 -0.88
CA LEU A 172 -8.42 -12.45 0.43
C LEU A 172 -7.61 -11.74 1.51
N ARG A 173 -8.28 -11.25 2.55
CA ARG A 173 -7.64 -10.59 3.69
C ARG A 173 -8.13 -11.19 4.98
N VAL A 174 -7.23 -11.32 5.94
CA VAL A 174 -7.51 -11.80 7.29
C VAL A 174 -7.03 -10.78 8.29
N CYS A 175 -7.91 -10.38 9.20
CA CYS A 175 -7.66 -9.32 10.18
C CYS A 175 -7.85 -9.80 11.62
N SER A 176 -7.02 -9.26 12.53
CA SER A 176 -7.17 -9.38 13.97
C SER A 176 -8.43 -8.69 14.48
N GLN A 177 -8.80 -9.00 15.72
CA GLN A 177 -9.85 -8.30 16.45
C GLN A 177 -9.61 -6.77 16.56
N TYR A 178 -8.34 -6.35 16.42
CA TYR A 178 -7.90 -4.96 16.38
C TYR A 178 -7.77 -4.40 14.97
N MET A 179 -8.39 -5.03 13.97
CA MET A 179 -8.36 -4.59 12.55
C MET A 179 -6.95 -4.56 11.94
N GLN A 180 -6.03 -5.38 12.44
CA GLN A 180 -4.66 -5.48 11.91
C GLN A 180 -4.57 -6.65 10.94
N PHE A 181 -3.95 -6.45 9.78
CA PHE A 181 -3.74 -7.54 8.83
C PHE A 181 -2.81 -8.60 9.40
N ILE A 182 -3.18 -9.86 9.17
CA ILE A 182 -2.39 -11.05 9.54
C ILE A 182 -1.99 -11.82 8.30
N TYR A 183 -2.90 -11.86 7.32
CA TYR A 183 -2.68 -12.56 6.07
C TYR A 183 -3.38 -11.82 4.93
N VAL A 184 -2.70 -11.73 3.80
CA VAL A 184 -3.23 -11.14 2.57
C VAL A 184 -2.82 -12.04 1.41
N LEU A 185 -3.80 -12.54 0.66
CA LEU A 185 -3.59 -13.33 -0.55
C LEU A 185 -4.21 -12.60 -1.75
N PRO A 186 -3.40 -11.84 -2.50
CA PRO A 186 -3.83 -11.23 -3.74
C PRO A 186 -3.73 -12.20 -4.92
N GLY A 187 -4.40 -11.89 -6.02
CA GLY A 187 -4.11 -12.47 -7.33
C GLY A 187 -5.13 -13.49 -7.85
N TRP A 188 -6.18 -13.81 -7.09
CA TRP A 188 -7.25 -14.67 -7.56
C TRP A 188 -8.13 -13.94 -8.59
N GLU A 189 -8.68 -14.67 -9.56
CA GLU A 189 -9.55 -14.06 -10.56
C GLU A 189 -10.88 -13.62 -9.94
N GLY A 190 -11.50 -12.56 -10.49
CA GLY A 190 -12.76 -12.03 -9.97
C GLY A 190 -13.94 -13.00 -10.03
N SER A 191 -13.88 -14.04 -10.87
CA SER A 191 -14.89 -15.11 -10.91
C SER A 191 -14.65 -16.22 -9.89
N ALA A 192 -13.49 -16.26 -9.24
CA ALA A 192 -13.15 -17.33 -8.30
C ALA A 192 -14.10 -17.31 -7.10
N ALA A 193 -14.65 -18.48 -6.76
CA ALA A 193 -15.50 -18.64 -5.59
C ALA A 193 -14.68 -18.51 -4.29
N ASP A 194 -15.23 -17.87 -3.27
CA ASP A 194 -14.53 -17.61 -2.01
C ASP A 194 -14.00 -18.90 -1.36
N GLY A 195 -14.75 -19.99 -1.42
CA GLY A 195 -14.30 -21.30 -0.92
C GLY A 195 -13.06 -21.85 -1.66
N ARG A 196 -12.88 -21.54 -2.95
CA ARG A 196 -11.66 -21.90 -3.70
C ARG A 196 -10.48 -21.05 -3.24
N VAL A 197 -10.70 -19.74 -3.09
CA VAL A 197 -9.68 -18.78 -2.62
C VAL A 197 -9.21 -19.15 -1.21
N LEU A 198 -10.15 -19.52 -0.32
CA LEU A 198 -9.84 -19.97 1.04
C LEU A 198 -9.04 -21.27 1.06
N ARG A 199 -9.45 -22.27 0.26
CA ARG A 199 -8.70 -23.54 0.17
C ARG A 199 -7.27 -23.31 -0.30
N ASP A 200 -7.06 -22.49 -1.32
CA ASP A 200 -5.71 -22.12 -1.74
C ASP A 200 -4.95 -21.42 -0.62
N ALA A 201 -5.58 -20.47 0.07
CA ALA A 201 -4.93 -19.79 1.19
C ALA A 201 -4.41 -20.78 2.24
N ILE A 202 -5.15 -21.84 2.57
CA ILE A 202 -4.76 -22.83 3.57
C ILE A 202 -3.70 -23.81 3.03
N CYS A 203 -3.80 -24.24 1.77
CA CYS A 203 -2.94 -25.28 1.21
C CYS A 203 -1.55 -24.80 0.76
N ARG A 204 -1.29 -23.49 0.71
CA ARG A 204 0.00 -22.94 0.29
C ARG A 204 1.11 -23.18 1.31
N THR A 205 2.36 -23.27 0.84
CA THR A 205 3.56 -23.41 1.69
C THR A 205 3.67 -22.30 2.75
N ASN A 206 3.39 -21.05 2.34
CA ASN A 206 3.30 -19.89 3.23
C ASN A 206 1.84 -19.49 3.49
N GLY A 207 0.96 -20.50 3.55
CA GLY A 207 -0.48 -20.34 3.64
C GLY A 207 -0.97 -19.84 5.00
N LEU A 208 -2.25 -19.49 5.02
CA LEU A 208 -3.00 -19.15 6.21
C LEU A 208 -3.01 -20.35 7.16
N ARG A 209 -2.34 -20.21 8.31
CA ARG A 209 -2.35 -21.23 9.37
C ARG A 209 -3.63 -21.11 10.18
N VAL A 210 -4.47 -22.14 10.09
CA VAL A 210 -5.69 -22.26 10.89
C VAL A 210 -5.53 -23.47 11.83
N PRO A 211 -5.67 -23.30 13.17
CA PRO A 211 -5.76 -24.41 14.09
C PRO A 211 -6.95 -25.31 13.73
N HIS A 212 -6.81 -26.61 13.99
CA HIS A 212 -7.87 -27.58 13.73
C HIS A 212 -9.15 -27.21 14.48
N GLY A 213 -10.28 -27.15 13.77
CA GLY A 213 -11.61 -26.88 14.33
C GLY A 213 -12.00 -25.40 14.48
N MET A 214 -11.30 -24.46 13.85
CA MET A 214 -11.50 -23.00 14.05
C MET A 214 -11.85 -22.18 12.80
N ILE A 215 -12.64 -22.73 11.87
CA ILE A 215 -13.22 -21.98 10.72
C ILE A 215 -14.75 -21.99 10.80
#